data_AF-A0A1R1XAF5-F1
#
_entry.id   AF-A0A1R1XAF5-F1
#
_cell.length_a   1.000
_cell.length_b   1.000
_cell.length_c   1.000
_cell.angle_alpha   90.00
_cell.angle_beta   90.00
_cell.angle_gamma   90.00
#
_symmetry.space_group_name_H-M   'P 1'
#
loop_
_entity.id
_entity.type
_entity.pdbx_description
1 polymer ?
#
loop_
_entity_poly.entity_id
_entity_poly.type
_entity_poly.pdbx_seq_one_letter_code
_entity_poly.pdbx_strand_id
1 'polypeptide(L)'
;MKLTFTGLILAAASVTSALSNTKADNGLTLEQQEKLAQEIFEKETFQEGLEHENSTALEKRQGYYYYGTTWYFNNPSPYSFIRTLYYPPTIYYGQRFQYLYTCYSWYRGYWGYDYSYRVYWNTDLVFRNYWFAQGYPYGYSMYRKGGKYYNYPRAAKWKKVNYD
;
A
#
# COMPACT_ATOMS: atom_id res chain seq x y z
N MET A 1 12.23 33.57 -51.05
CA MET A 1 11.89 33.65 -49.62
C MET A 1 12.52 32.46 -48.91
N LYS A 2 13.32 32.73 -47.88
CA LYS A 2 14.00 31.73 -47.03
C LYS A 2 13.10 31.48 -45.81
N LEU A 3 12.75 30.23 -45.52
CA LEU A 3 12.13 29.84 -44.26
C LEU A 3 13.00 28.76 -43.62
N THR A 4 13.66 29.18 -42.56
CA THR A 4 14.60 28.44 -41.71
C THR A 4 13.84 27.51 -40.78
N PHE A 5 14.24 26.24 -40.75
CA PHE A 5 13.88 25.31 -39.68
C PHE A 5 14.72 25.63 -38.43
N THR A 6 14.09 25.67 -37.26
CA THR A 6 14.81 25.51 -35.99
C THR A 6 13.88 24.80 -35.01
N GLY A 7 14.23 23.55 -34.70
CA GLY A 7 13.52 22.72 -33.73
C GLY A 7 13.81 23.18 -32.31
N LEU A 8 12.83 22.98 -31.43
CA LEU A 8 12.99 23.11 -29.99
C LEU A 8 12.38 21.87 -29.34
N ILE A 9 13.23 20.93 -28.93
CA ILE A 9 12.87 19.82 -28.05
C ILE A 9 13.02 20.33 -26.62
N LEU A 10 11.91 20.46 -25.90
CA LEU A 10 11.93 20.81 -24.48
C LEU A 10 11.81 19.52 -23.65
N ALA A 11 12.96 19.00 -23.23
CA ALA A 11 13.03 17.95 -22.22
C ALA A 11 12.93 18.60 -20.83
N ALA A 12 11.80 18.40 -20.15
CA ALA A 12 11.65 18.79 -18.75
C ALA A 12 12.02 17.60 -17.85
N ALA A 13 13.23 17.63 -17.32
CA ALA A 13 13.69 16.75 -16.26
C ALA A 13 12.89 17.06 -14.98
N SER A 14 12.17 16.07 -14.44
CA SER A 14 11.60 16.16 -13.10
C SER A 14 12.60 15.62 -12.09
N VAL A 15 12.92 16.47 -11.12
CA VAL A 15 13.87 16.27 -10.03
C VAL A 15 13.51 15.01 -9.24
N THR A 16 14.37 14.00 -9.27
CA THR A 16 14.33 12.92 -8.29
C THR A 16 14.81 13.49 -6.96
N SER A 17 13.88 13.69 -6.02
CA SER A 17 14.21 13.91 -4.62
C SER A 17 14.88 12.64 -4.09
N ALA A 18 16.22 12.69 -3.97
CA ALA A 18 17.00 11.68 -3.27
C ALA A 18 16.60 11.70 -1.79
N LEU A 19 15.70 10.80 -1.39
CA LEU A 19 15.46 10.51 0.01
C LEU A 19 16.71 9.76 0.52
N SER A 20 17.56 10.46 1.25
CA SER A 20 18.77 9.91 1.88
C SER A 20 18.41 8.96 3.03
N ASN A 21 17.96 7.76 2.69
CA ASN A 21 17.91 6.65 3.65
C ASN A 21 19.30 6.00 3.73
N THR A 22 20.13 6.49 4.65
CA THR A 22 21.33 5.79 5.09
C THR A 22 20.94 4.57 5.94
N LYS A 23 20.77 3.39 5.32
CA LYS A 23 21.32 2.11 5.84
C LYS A 23 21.06 0.90 4.93
N ALA A 24 22.18 0.22 4.70
CA ALA A 24 22.42 -1.07 4.05
C ALA A 24 22.47 -1.04 2.51
N ASP A 25 23.71 -0.92 2.03
CA ASP A 25 24.13 -1.48 0.75
C ASP A 25 23.89 -2.99 0.79
N ASN A 26 22.93 -3.46 0.00
CA ASN A 26 22.63 -4.89 -0.12
C ASN A 26 23.43 -5.54 -1.26
N GLY A 27 24.33 -4.79 -1.91
CA GLY A 27 24.99 -5.19 -3.17
C GLY A 27 24.03 -5.39 -4.37
N LEU A 28 22.71 -5.24 -4.17
CA LEU A 28 21.69 -5.41 -5.20
C LEU A 28 21.45 -4.10 -5.94
N THR A 29 21.42 -4.16 -7.28
CA THR A 29 21.03 -3.03 -8.13
C THR A 29 19.55 -2.69 -7.94
N LEU A 30 19.15 -1.48 -8.34
CA LEU A 30 17.75 -1.05 -8.27
C LEU A 30 16.83 -2.00 -9.06
N GLU A 31 17.22 -2.39 -10.26
CA GLU A 31 16.46 -3.34 -11.10
C GLU A 31 16.26 -4.69 -10.42
N GLN A 32 17.29 -5.19 -9.72
CA GLN A 32 17.18 -6.45 -8.96
C GLN A 32 16.20 -6.31 -7.79
N GLN A 33 16.22 -5.16 -7.10
CA GLN A 33 15.28 -4.88 -6.02
C GLN A 33 13.84 -4.77 -6.53
N GLU A 34 13.62 -4.07 -7.64
CA GLU A 34 12.31 -3.96 -8.28
C GLU A 34 11.78 -5.32 -8.72
N LYS A 35 12.64 -6.15 -9.35
CA LYS A 35 12.29 -7.52 -9.73
C LYS A 35 11.90 -8.38 -8.54
N LEU A 36 12.63 -8.30 -7.43
CA LEU A 36 12.30 -9.05 -6.21
C LEU A 36 11.00 -8.59 -5.57
N ALA A 37 10.75 -7.28 -5.51
CA ALA A 37 9.50 -6.72 -5.02
C ALA A 37 8.31 -7.19 -5.88
N GLN A 38 8.49 -7.18 -7.21
CA GLN A 38 7.49 -7.65 -8.16
C GLN A 38 7.22 -9.15 -7.98
N GLU A 39 8.25 -9.98 -7.84
CA GLU A 39 8.09 -11.43 -7.62
C GLU A 39 7.35 -11.73 -6.31
N ILE A 40 7.63 -10.99 -5.23
CA ILE A 40 6.88 -11.12 -3.97
C ILE A 40 5.41 -10.79 -4.21
N PHE A 41 5.15 -9.66 -4.88
CA PHE A 41 3.80 -9.19 -5.17
C PHE A 41 3.00 -10.16 -6.06
N GLU A 42 3.63 -10.77 -7.06
CA GLU A 42 2.99 -11.74 -7.95
C GLU A 42 2.67 -13.08 -7.26
N LYS A 43 3.41 -13.43 -6.21
CA LYS A 43 3.16 -14.64 -5.41
C LYS A 43 2.04 -14.45 -4.39
N GLU A 44 1.67 -13.21 -4.07
CA GLU A 44 0.53 -12.96 -3.20
C GLU A 44 -0.74 -13.45 -3.88
N THR A 45 -1.64 -14.08 -3.11
CA THR A 45 -3.00 -14.33 -3.59
C THR A 45 -3.68 -12.98 -3.77
N PHE A 46 -3.61 -12.44 -4.99
CA PHE A 46 -4.07 -11.09 -5.28
C PHE A 46 -5.57 -11.00 -5.03
N GLN A 47 -5.93 -10.16 -4.06
CA GLN A 47 -7.29 -9.77 -3.79
C GLN A 47 -7.32 -8.27 -4.02
N GLU A 48 -8.00 -7.78 -5.06
CA GLU A 48 -8.04 -6.34 -5.33
C GLU A 48 -8.73 -5.59 -4.17
N GLY A 49 -8.21 -4.42 -3.83
CA GLY A 49 -8.89 -3.49 -2.91
C GLY A 49 -10.23 -3.06 -3.45
N LEU A 50 -11.21 -2.81 -2.56
CA LEU A 50 -12.53 -2.29 -2.92
C LEU A 50 -12.48 -0.79 -3.30
N GLU A 51 -11.38 -0.35 -3.91
CA GLU A 51 -11.18 1.04 -4.30
C GLU A 51 -11.99 1.32 -5.56
N HIS A 52 -13.17 1.87 -5.31
CA HIS A 52 -14.05 2.49 -6.28
C HIS A 52 -14.37 1.55 -7.45
N GLU A 53 -15.45 0.78 -7.31
CA GLU A 53 -16.03 -0.02 -8.42
C GLU A 53 -16.28 0.83 -9.69
N ASN A 54 -16.36 2.16 -9.56
CA ASN A 54 -16.58 3.10 -10.67
C ASN A 54 -15.37 3.99 -11.00
N SER A 55 -14.17 3.72 -10.46
CA SER A 55 -13.02 4.57 -10.77
C SER A 55 -12.49 4.32 -12.17
N THR A 56 -12.30 5.41 -12.91
CA THR A 56 -11.73 5.34 -14.26
C THR A 56 -10.28 4.86 -14.22
N ALA A 57 -9.79 4.28 -15.32
CA ALA A 57 -8.37 3.90 -15.43
C ALA A 57 -7.41 5.09 -15.20
N LEU A 58 -7.89 6.32 -15.44
CA LEU A 58 -7.15 7.56 -15.20
C LEU A 58 -7.02 7.85 -13.70
N GLU A 59 -8.10 7.68 -12.94
CA GLU A 59 -8.10 7.84 -11.47
C GLU A 59 -7.22 6.79 -10.79
N LYS A 60 -7.25 5.53 -11.28
CA LYS A 60 -6.32 4.49 -10.80
C LYS A 60 -4.85 4.84 -11.06
N ARG A 61 -4.55 5.65 -12.09
CA ARG A 61 -3.18 6.08 -12.45
C ARG A 61 -2.70 7.33 -11.73
N GLN A 62 -3.59 8.18 -11.20
CA GLN A 62 -3.19 9.42 -10.54
C GLN A 62 -2.45 9.19 -9.21
N GLY A 63 -2.68 8.03 -8.57
CA GLY A 63 -2.13 7.74 -7.25
C GLY A 63 -2.70 8.67 -6.17
N TYR A 64 -2.46 8.34 -4.91
CA TYR A 64 -2.92 9.13 -3.78
C TYR A 64 -1.73 9.80 -3.09
N TYR A 65 -1.64 11.13 -3.13
CA TYR A 65 -0.56 11.86 -2.47
C TYR A 65 -0.85 12.04 -0.97
N TYR A 66 -0.01 11.46 -0.12
CA TYR A 66 -0.12 11.58 1.33
C TYR A 66 1.22 11.31 2.02
N TYR A 67 1.49 12.03 3.11
CA TYR A 67 2.70 11.87 3.92
C TYR A 67 4.01 11.99 3.10
N GLY A 68 4.04 12.95 2.16
CA GLY A 68 5.19 13.22 1.30
C GLY A 68 5.44 12.21 0.18
N THR A 69 4.54 11.24 -0.01
CA THR A 69 4.68 10.15 -1.01
C THR A 69 3.40 10.02 -1.84
N THR A 70 3.55 9.67 -3.12
CA THR A 70 2.41 9.25 -3.96
C THR A 70 2.23 7.74 -3.85
N TRP A 71 1.07 7.32 -3.39
CA TRP A 71 0.71 5.93 -3.16
C TRP A 71 -0.02 5.34 -4.37
N TYR A 72 0.51 4.24 -4.88
CA TYR A 72 -0.12 3.43 -5.93
C TYR A 72 -0.52 2.11 -5.31
N PHE A 73 -1.73 2.05 -4.73
CA PHE A 73 -2.11 0.95 -3.83
C PHE A 73 -2.11 -0.44 -4.48
N ASN A 74 -2.25 -0.52 -5.80
CA ASN A 74 -2.19 -1.77 -6.57
C ASN A 74 -0.80 -2.11 -7.12
N ASN A 75 0.23 -1.32 -6.80
CA ASN A 75 1.61 -1.61 -7.16
C ASN A 75 2.31 -2.36 -6.01
N PRO A 76 3.45 -3.04 -6.27
CA PRO A 76 4.25 -3.63 -5.21
C PRO A 76 4.78 -2.57 -4.23
N SER A 77 4.94 -2.98 -2.97
CA SER A 77 5.77 -2.25 -2.02
C SER A 77 7.24 -2.40 -2.41
N PRO A 78 8.09 -1.35 -2.30
CA PRO A 78 9.48 -1.43 -2.73
C PRO A 78 10.27 -2.39 -1.83
N TYR A 79 11.22 -3.12 -2.41
CA TYR A 79 12.04 -4.09 -1.67
C TYR A 79 12.80 -3.45 -0.51
N SER A 80 13.23 -2.19 -0.67
CA SER A 80 13.87 -1.40 0.37
C SER A 80 13.01 -1.22 1.62
N PHE A 81 11.69 -1.15 1.49
CA PHE A 81 10.75 -1.15 2.62
C PHE A 81 10.56 -2.57 3.17
N ILE A 82 10.32 -3.55 2.30
CA ILE A 82 10.06 -4.95 2.67
C ILE A 82 11.11 -5.48 3.66
N ARG A 83 12.39 -5.26 3.34
CA ARG A 83 13.53 -5.71 4.16
C ARG A 83 13.69 -5.01 5.51
N THR A 84 12.99 -3.91 5.76
CA THR A 84 13.02 -3.23 7.08
C THR A 84 12.07 -3.88 8.09
N LEU A 85 11.16 -4.74 7.63
CA LEU A 85 10.14 -5.32 8.48
C LEU A 85 10.71 -6.46 9.32
N TYR A 86 10.63 -6.34 10.64
CA TYR A 86 10.96 -7.43 11.56
C TYR A 86 9.97 -8.61 11.43
N TYR A 87 8.68 -8.30 11.22
CA TYR A 87 7.64 -9.26 10.91
C TYR A 87 7.04 -8.96 9.53
N PRO A 88 7.56 -9.54 8.44
CA PRO A 88 7.00 -9.32 7.11
C PRO A 88 5.61 -9.98 7.00
N PRO A 89 4.60 -9.30 6.44
CA PRO A 89 3.33 -9.95 6.08
C PRO A 89 3.56 -10.97 4.96
N THR A 90 2.69 -11.97 4.87
CA THR A 90 2.61 -12.84 3.68
C THR A 90 1.79 -12.21 2.56
N ILE A 91 0.99 -11.19 2.87
CA ILE A 91 0.19 -10.40 1.93
C ILE A 91 0.46 -8.91 2.20
N TYR A 92 1.22 -8.24 1.33
CA TYR A 92 1.45 -6.79 1.41
C TYR A 92 0.26 -5.99 0.91
N TYR A 93 -0.61 -6.63 0.11
CA TYR A 93 -1.82 -6.00 -0.40
C TYR A 93 -1.48 -4.77 -1.27
N GLY A 94 -0.50 -4.96 -2.14
CA GLY A 94 0.16 -3.88 -2.90
C GLY A 94 0.91 -2.92 -1.98
N GLN A 95 0.68 -1.61 -2.12
CA GLN A 95 1.27 -0.59 -1.25
C GLN A 95 0.43 -0.30 0.00
N ARG A 96 -0.72 -0.96 0.19
CA ARG A 96 -1.63 -0.67 1.32
C ARG A 96 -1.01 -0.98 2.67
N PHE A 97 -0.29 -2.09 2.77
CA PHE A 97 0.45 -2.40 4.00
C PHE A 97 1.51 -1.33 4.31
N GLN A 98 2.34 -0.97 3.31
CA GLN A 98 3.36 0.05 3.46
C GLN A 98 2.76 1.41 3.85
N TYR A 99 1.67 1.82 3.21
CA TYR A 99 0.93 3.03 3.51
C TYR A 99 0.55 3.09 4.99
N LEU A 100 -0.13 2.05 5.48
CA LEU A 100 -0.55 1.99 6.86
C LEU A 100 0.65 1.94 7.82
N TYR A 101 1.63 1.11 7.51
CA TYR A 101 2.82 0.93 8.33
C TYR A 101 3.67 2.20 8.44
N THR A 102 3.76 2.99 7.37
CA THR A 102 4.56 4.22 7.32
C THR A 102 3.83 5.37 7.99
N CYS A 103 2.59 5.63 7.55
CA CYS A 103 1.86 6.85 7.87
C CYS A 103 1.19 6.82 9.25
N TYR A 104 0.89 5.64 9.80
CA TYR A 104 0.07 5.52 11.00
C TYR A 104 0.79 4.77 12.12
N SER A 105 1.20 5.52 13.16
CA SER A 105 1.89 4.97 14.32
C SER A 105 1.06 3.90 15.06
N TRP A 106 -0.25 4.08 15.15
CA TRP A 106 -1.16 3.10 15.77
C TRP A 106 -1.16 1.76 15.01
N TYR A 107 -1.11 1.78 13.67
CA TYR A 107 -1.09 0.58 12.86
C TYR A 107 0.21 -0.18 13.09
N ARG A 108 1.33 0.54 13.03
CA ARG A 108 2.68 0.01 13.28
C ARG A 108 2.79 -0.57 14.69
N GLY A 109 2.15 0.06 15.68
CA GLY A 109 2.02 -0.47 17.04
C GLY A 109 1.31 -1.83 17.07
N TYR A 110 0.10 -1.93 16.53
CA TYR A 110 -0.61 -3.22 16.46
C TYR A 110 0.19 -4.28 15.70
N TRP A 111 0.79 -3.92 14.56
CA TRP A 111 1.60 -4.84 13.77
C TRP A 111 2.78 -5.43 14.55
N GLY A 112 3.48 -4.59 15.33
CA GLY A 112 4.63 -5.01 16.11
C GLY A 112 4.26 -5.92 17.28
N TYR A 113 3.21 -5.58 18.03
CA TYR A 113 2.92 -6.21 19.32
C TYR A 113 1.84 -7.30 19.30
N ASP A 114 0.93 -7.29 18.34
CA ASP A 114 -0.23 -8.20 18.33
C ASP A 114 -0.06 -9.30 17.26
N TYR A 115 0.19 -10.53 17.72
CA TYR A 115 0.32 -11.68 16.82
C TYR A 115 -0.99 -11.97 16.06
N SER A 116 -2.13 -11.89 16.73
CA SER A 116 -3.44 -12.13 16.10
C SER A 116 -3.70 -11.09 15.02
N TYR A 117 -3.31 -9.83 15.24
CA TYR A 117 -3.40 -8.79 14.21
C TYR A 117 -2.67 -9.17 12.93
N ARG A 118 -1.46 -9.73 13.03
CA ARG A 118 -0.69 -10.20 11.87
C ARG A 118 -1.36 -11.40 11.19
N VAL A 119 -1.88 -12.34 11.98
CA VAL A 119 -2.63 -13.50 11.45
C VAL A 119 -3.83 -13.03 10.63
N TYR A 120 -4.70 -12.20 11.20
CA TYR A 120 -5.89 -11.71 10.48
C TYR A 120 -5.52 -10.86 9.27
N TRP A 121 -4.49 -10.02 9.38
CA TRP A 121 -3.99 -9.30 8.20
C TRP A 121 -3.56 -10.23 7.07
N ASN A 122 -3.02 -11.41 7.37
CA ASN A 122 -2.57 -12.36 6.35
C ASN A 122 -3.68 -13.31 5.86
N THR A 123 -4.80 -13.44 6.57
CA THR A 123 -5.84 -14.43 6.24
C THR A 123 -7.19 -13.83 5.87
N ASP A 124 -7.48 -12.59 6.28
CA ASP A 124 -8.83 -12.02 6.23
C ASP A 124 -8.89 -10.72 5.42
N LEU A 125 -9.57 -10.77 4.27
CA LEU A 125 -9.76 -9.64 3.38
C LEU A 125 -10.60 -8.52 4.01
N VAL A 126 -11.64 -8.88 4.77
CA VAL A 126 -12.52 -7.91 5.44
C VAL A 126 -11.72 -7.16 6.50
N PHE A 127 -10.83 -7.86 7.22
CA PHE A 127 -9.91 -7.25 8.17
C PHE A 127 -8.97 -6.24 7.50
N ARG A 128 -8.29 -6.63 6.41
CA ARG A 128 -7.40 -5.73 5.66
C ARG A 128 -8.13 -4.49 5.16
N ASN A 129 -9.29 -4.68 4.52
CA ASN A 129 -10.12 -3.59 4.01
C ASN A 129 -10.58 -2.64 5.11
N TYR A 130 -10.98 -3.18 6.27
CA TYR A 130 -11.36 -2.34 7.41
C TYR A 130 -10.23 -1.43 7.84
N TRP A 131 -9.04 -1.99 8.06
CA TRP A 131 -7.90 -1.23 8.58
C TRP A 131 -7.41 -0.21 7.58
N PHE A 132 -7.40 -0.58 6.30
CA PHE A 132 -7.11 0.36 5.24
C PHE A 132 -8.10 1.53 5.20
N ALA A 133 -9.41 1.25 5.35
CA ALA A 133 -10.45 2.28 5.40
C ALA A 133 -10.31 3.26 6.59
N GLN A 134 -9.63 2.89 7.67
CA GLN A 134 -9.36 3.80 8.78
C GLN A 134 -8.27 4.84 8.45
N GLY A 135 -7.30 4.46 7.61
CA GLY A 135 -6.20 5.34 7.21
C GLY A 135 -6.42 6.02 5.86
N TYR A 136 -7.19 5.45 4.94
CA TYR A 136 -7.47 6.05 3.64
C TYR A 136 -8.84 6.74 3.68
N PRO A 137 -9.02 8.00 3.22
CA PRO A 137 -10.28 8.73 3.37
C PRO A 137 -11.33 8.46 2.28
N TYR A 138 -10.96 7.82 1.17
CA TYR A 138 -11.85 7.58 0.03
C TYR A 138 -12.30 6.12 -0.08
N GLY A 139 -13.38 5.86 -0.81
CA GLY A 139 -13.95 4.52 -0.99
C GLY A 139 -14.29 3.79 0.32
N TYR A 140 -14.39 2.46 0.26
CA TYR A 140 -14.61 1.56 1.40
C TYR A 140 -15.80 1.94 2.29
N SER A 141 -16.88 2.48 1.71
CA SER A 141 -18.07 2.93 2.45
C SER A 141 -18.62 1.85 3.39
N MET A 142 -18.58 0.59 2.97
CA MET A 142 -19.00 -0.56 3.78
C MET A 142 -18.23 -0.74 5.10
N TYR A 143 -17.04 -0.17 5.25
CA TYR A 143 -16.17 -0.29 6.43
C TYR A 143 -16.14 0.97 7.29
N ARG A 144 -16.81 2.04 6.85
CA ARG A 144 -16.93 3.32 7.56
C ARG A 144 -18.24 3.37 8.35
N LYS A 145 -18.41 4.41 9.18
CA LYS A 145 -19.61 4.60 10.01
C LYS A 145 -20.88 4.44 9.17
N GLY A 146 -21.75 3.51 9.57
CA GLY A 146 -23.00 3.17 8.86
C GLY A 146 -22.89 2.03 7.85
N GLY A 147 -21.68 1.55 7.53
CA GLY A 147 -21.46 0.39 6.66
C GLY A 147 -21.55 -0.95 7.41
N LYS A 148 -21.85 -2.03 6.68
CA LYS A 148 -22.04 -3.38 7.25
C LYS A 148 -20.81 -3.98 7.96
N TYR A 149 -19.61 -3.53 7.59
CA TYR A 149 -18.33 -3.95 8.18
C TYR A 149 -17.74 -2.85 9.08
N TYR A 150 -18.51 -1.82 9.39
CA TYR A 150 -18.10 -0.86 10.40
C TYR A 150 -17.87 -1.57 11.74
N ASN A 151 -16.82 -1.18 12.47
CA ASN A 151 -16.36 -1.86 13.68
C ASN A 151 -15.96 -3.34 13.49
N TYR A 152 -15.60 -3.77 12.27
CA TYR A 152 -15.23 -5.17 12.01
C TYR A 152 -14.19 -5.73 13.01
N PRO A 153 -13.05 -5.10 13.33
CA PRO A 153 -12.13 -5.60 14.34
C PRO A 153 -12.67 -5.56 15.75
N ARG A 154 -13.62 -4.69 16.12
CA ARG A 154 -14.32 -4.86 17.40
C ARG A 154 -15.20 -6.10 17.38
N ALA A 155 -15.84 -6.38 16.23
CA ALA A 155 -16.60 -7.61 16.02
C ALA A 155 -15.72 -8.87 15.85
N ALA A 156 -14.45 -8.72 15.44
CA ALA A 156 -13.57 -9.83 15.04
C ALA A 156 -12.41 -10.10 16.01
N LYS A 157 -11.91 -9.10 16.76
CA LYS A 157 -10.81 -9.30 17.72
C LYS A 157 -11.21 -10.16 18.93
N TRP A 158 -12.52 -10.45 19.09
CA TRP A 158 -13.12 -10.86 20.37
C TRP A 158 -14.38 -11.73 20.26
N LYS A 159 -14.66 -12.29 19.07
CA LYS A 159 -15.70 -13.33 18.96
C LYS A 159 -15.13 -14.66 19.44
N LYS A 160 -15.21 -14.89 20.75
CA LYS A 160 -15.53 -16.21 21.30
C LYS A 160 -16.98 -16.15 21.77
N VAL A 161 -17.92 -16.13 20.84
CA VAL A 161 -19.31 -16.45 21.18
C VAL A 161 -19.87 -17.22 20.01
N ASN A 162 -19.95 -18.53 20.21
CA ASN A 162 -20.89 -19.38 19.49
C ASN A 162 -22.26 -18.71 19.59
N TYR A 163 -22.95 -18.58 18.47
CA TYR A 163 -24.40 -18.43 18.53
C TYR A 163 -24.96 -19.83 18.31
N ASP A 164 -25.47 -20.40 19.39
CA ASP A 164 -26.56 -21.38 19.33
C ASP A 164 -27.79 -20.73 18.69
#